data_AF-A0A952VAH7-F1
#
_entry.id   AF-A0A952VAH7-F1
#
_cell.length_a   1.000
_cell.length_b   1.000
_cell.length_c   1.000
_cell.angle_alpha   90.00
_cell.angle_beta   90.00
_cell.angle_gamma   90.00
#
_symmetry.space_group_name_H-M   'P 1'
#
loop_
_entity.id
_entity.type
_entity.pdbx_description
1 polymer ?
#
loop_
_entity_poly.entity_id
_entity_poly.type
_entity_poly.pdbx_seq_one_letter_code
_entity_poly.pdbx_strand_id
1 'polypeptide(L)'
;MKFVLLFLLLVPAAYAQTRTFEWTDELCTFKGTYDSRKYSEAKLRNTARLLTPGDLTLSSVGATVWNFSEIAELDTAKLDRDYNAVKSELENLDIIDTPYWQGARAARLKEIEQVYRLARLTMRAYTKPDVLREYPAAAACKTKFAEPIIAGGDKLLAAWRAVNLDSQSKNSDPARLQRRFDEEMRSPKRLEFALVETMSFGWWNCANAEIEYDERSSNGEYFKEFRKLFTRVTEECDEP
;
A
#
# COMPACT_ATOMS: atom_id res chain seq x y z
N MET A 1 72.80 -22.66 -29.55
CA MET A 1 71.93 -22.18 -28.46
C MET A 1 70.95 -21.14 -28.99
N LYS A 2 69.65 -21.41 -28.89
CA LYS A 2 68.56 -20.44 -28.64
C LYS A 2 67.23 -21.19 -28.75
N PHE A 3 66.79 -21.76 -27.63
CA PHE A 3 65.41 -22.23 -27.47
C PHE A 3 64.53 -21.00 -27.28
N VAL A 4 63.58 -20.78 -28.18
CA VAL A 4 62.53 -19.78 -28.02
C VAL A 4 61.43 -20.42 -27.19
N LEU A 5 61.29 -19.97 -25.93
CA LEU A 5 60.24 -20.41 -25.03
C LEU A 5 58.97 -19.61 -25.35
N LEU A 6 57.99 -20.24 -26.00
CA LEU A 6 56.68 -19.63 -26.27
C LEU A 6 55.81 -19.78 -25.01
N PHE A 7 55.69 -18.71 -24.23
CA PHE A 7 54.78 -18.64 -23.09
C PHE A 7 53.35 -18.48 -23.60
N LEU A 8 52.58 -19.57 -23.61
CA LEU A 8 51.13 -19.53 -23.80
C LEU A 8 50.49 -18.94 -22.54
N LEU A 9 50.08 -17.67 -22.64
CA LEU A 9 49.19 -17.03 -21.67
C LEU A 9 47.82 -17.72 -21.74
N LEU A 10 47.59 -18.71 -20.85
CA LEU A 10 46.25 -19.17 -20.53
C LEU A 10 45.51 -18.02 -19.83
N VAL A 11 44.74 -17.26 -20.61
CA VAL A 11 43.71 -16.39 -20.05
C VAL A 11 42.65 -17.32 -19.45
N PRO A 12 42.39 -17.28 -18.14
CA PRO A 12 41.25 -18.02 -17.61
C PRO A 12 40.02 -17.44 -18.27
N ALA A 13 39.30 -18.24 -19.05
CA ALA A 13 37.96 -17.92 -19.47
C ALA A 13 37.15 -17.75 -18.18
N ALA A 14 36.96 -16.51 -17.76
CA ALA A 14 36.02 -16.18 -16.72
C ALA A 14 34.65 -16.54 -17.28
N TYR A 15 34.22 -17.78 -17.05
CA TYR A 15 32.85 -18.19 -17.27
C TYR A 15 32.01 -17.24 -16.44
N ALA A 16 31.38 -16.26 -17.12
CA ALA A 16 30.33 -15.50 -16.51
C ALA A 16 29.31 -16.53 -16.00
N GLN A 17 29.16 -16.64 -14.69
CA GLN A 17 28.21 -17.56 -14.08
C GLN A 17 26.81 -16.98 -14.29
N THR A 18 26.35 -17.04 -15.53
CA THR A 18 25.03 -16.54 -15.93
C THR A 18 23.98 -17.52 -15.46
N ARG A 19 22.98 -17.02 -14.73
CA ARG A 19 21.80 -17.78 -14.33
C ARG A 19 20.54 -17.09 -14.85
N THR A 20 19.41 -17.79 -14.79
CA THR A 20 18.10 -17.23 -15.12
C THR A 20 17.24 -17.08 -13.88
N PHE A 21 16.38 -16.09 -13.89
CA PHE A 21 15.35 -15.86 -12.88
C PHE A 21 14.04 -15.55 -13.59
N GLU A 22 12.95 -16.09 -13.09
CA GLU A 22 11.62 -15.89 -13.63
C GLU A 22 10.75 -15.13 -12.62
N TRP A 23 9.97 -14.18 -13.12
CA TRP A 23 8.98 -13.45 -12.35
C TRP A 23 7.78 -13.15 -13.23
N THR A 24 6.65 -12.85 -12.62
CA THR A 24 5.41 -12.53 -13.33
C THR A 24 4.92 -11.15 -12.91
N ASP A 25 4.19 -10.50 -13.80
CA ASP A 25 3.16 -9.54 -13.38
C ASP A 25 1.77 -10.18 -13.56
N GLU A 26 0.71 -9.39 -13.58
CA GLU A 26 -0.66 -9.90 -13.71
C GLU A 26 -0.95 -10.57 -15.07
N LEU A 27 -0.18 -10.27 -16.12
CA LEU A 27 -0.47 -10.67 -17.51
C LEU A 27 0.70 -11.34 -18.23
N CYS A 28 1.92 -11.22 -17.70
CA CYS A 28 3.14 -11.62 -18.37
C CYS A 28 4.07 -12.43 -17.45
N THR A 29 4.71 -13.43 -18.02
CA THR A 29 5.87 -14.13 -17.45
C THR A 29 7.15 -13.60 -18.08
N PHE A 30 8.10 -13.21 -17.22
CA PHE A 30 9.40 -12.69 -17.61
C PHE A 30 10.50 -13.66 -17.21
N LYS A 31 11.51 -13.79 -18.07
CA LYS A 31 12.72 -14.56 -17.81
C LYS A 31 13.95 -13.71 -18.04
N GLY A 32 14.66 -13.39 -16.97
CA GLY A 32 15.87 -12.58 -16.98
C GLY A 32 17.13 -13.41 -16.81
N THR A 33 18.16 -13.16 -17.63
CA THR A 33 19.52 -13.69 -17.44
C THR A 33 20.35 -12.70 -16.61
N TYR A 34 21.01 -13.15 -15.53
CA TYR A 34 21.81 -12.30 -14.63
C TYR A 34 23.18 -12.89 -14.31
N ASP A 35 24.12 -12.04 -13.88
CA ASP A 35 25.44 -12.46 -13.36
C ASP A 35 25.30 -12.89 -11.90
N SER A 36 25.39 -14.19 -11.63
CA SER A 36 25.24 -14.73 -10.28
C SER A 36 26.38 -14.38 -9.32
N ARG A 37 27.46 -13.74 -9.81
CA ARG A 37 28.48 -13.13 -8.96
C ARG A 37 28.05 -11.77 -8.42
N LYS A 38 27.08 -11.10 -9.06
CA LYS A 38 26.55 -9.80 -8.63
C LYS A 38 25.36 -9.95 -7.68
N TYR A 39 24.44 -10.84 -8.03
CA TYR A 39 23.19 -11.03 -7.31
C TYR A 39 22.95 -12.51 -7.04
N SER A 40 22.45 -12.84 -5.85
CA SER A 40 21.89 -14.16 -5.59
C SER A 40 20.45 -14.20 -6.09
N GLU A 41 19.96 -15.40 -6.43
CA GLU A 41 18.56 -15.59 -6.77
C GLU A 41 17.62 -15.16 -5.62
N ALA A 42 18.02 -15.42 -4.37
CA ALA A 42 17.28 -14.98 -3.19
C ALA A 42 17.14 -13.45 -3.13
N LYS A 43 18.20 -12.70 -3.41
CA LYS A 43 18.13 -11.22 -3.48
C LYS A 43 17.22 -10.74 -4.60
N LEU A 44 17.27 -11.38 -5.77
CA LEU A 44 16.35 -11.05 -6.88
C LEU A 44 14.90 -11.34 -6.50
N ARG A 45 14.64 -12.50 -5.90
CA ARG A 45 13.29 -12.89 -5.42
C ARG A 45 12.76 -11.97 -4.34
N ASN A 46 13.60 -11.60 -3.37
CA ASN A 46 13.22 -10.68 -2.31
C ASN A 46 12.97 -9.26 -2.84
N THR A 47 13.81 -8.78 -3.76
CA THR A 47 13.60 -7.49 -4.43
C THR A 47 12.33 -7.53 -5.29
N ALA A 48 12.08 -8.66 -5.97
CA ALA A 48 10.80 -9.21 -6.45
C ALA A 48 9.55 -8.65 -5.78
N ARG A 49 9.53 -8.84 -4.47
CA ARG A 49 8.36 -8.62 -3.62
C ARG A 49 8.00 -7.16 -3.45
N LEU A 50 8.95 -6.24 -3.65
CA LEU A 50 8.66 -4.80 -3.58
C LEU A 50 7.81 -4.33 -4.77
N LEU A 51 7.88 -5.01 -5.92
CA LEU A 51 7.10 -4.69 -7.11
C LEU A 51 5.83 -5.54 -7.27
N THR A 52 5.71 -6.65 -6.55
CA THR A 52 4.49 -7.47 -6.56
C THR A 52 3.34 -6.71 -5.92
N PRO A 53 2.23 -6.44 -6.64
CA PRO A 53 1.06 -5.80 -6.07
C PRO A 53 0.55 -6.57 -4.84
N GLY A 54 0.26 -5.85 -3.76
CA GLY A 54 -0.26 -6.43 -2.51
C GLY A 54 0.78 -7.12 -1.60
N ASP A 55 1.97 -7.49 -2.10
CA ASP A 55 3.02 -8.05 -1.24
C ASP A 55 3.66 -6.94 -0.38
N LEU A 56 4.09 -7.31 0.83
CA LEU A 56 4.68 -6.41 1.82
C LEU A 56 3.79 -5.18 2.11
N THR A 57 2.47 -5.40 2.12
CA THR A 57 1.45 -4.43 2.54
C THR A 57 0.69 -4.96 3.75
N LEU A 58 -0.06 -4.09 4.43
CA LEU A 58 -0.90 -4.50 5.55
C LEU A 58 -2.15 -5.21 5.03
N SER A 59 -2.39 -6.42 5.50
CA SER A 59 -3.55 -7.24 5.16
C SER A 59 -4.80 -6.93 6.00
N SER A 60 -4.62 -6.23 7.12
CA SER A 60 -5.63 -6.04 8.17
C SER A 60 -6.10 -4.59 8.31
N VAL A 61 -6.06 -3.81 7.24
CA VAL A 61 -6.43 -2.37 7.20
C VAL A 61 -7.94 -2.15 7.16
N GLY A 62 -8.77 -3.12 7.54
CA GLY A 62 -10.23 -2.98 7.66
C GLY A 62 -10.62 -1.99 8.77
N ALA A 63 -10.26 -0.73 8.61
CA ALA A 63 -10.32 0.32 9.62
C ALA A 63 -11.68 1.01 9.68
N THR A 64 -12.50 0.77 8.66
CA THR A 64 -13.84 1.31 8.46
C THR A 64 -14.84 0.17 8.39
N VAL A 65 -16.10 0.48 8.68
CA VAL A 65 -17.21 -0.50 8.67
C VAL A 65 -18.29 -0.11 7.67
N TRP A 66 -19.12 -1.06 7.27
CA TRP A 66 -20.27 -0.83 6.38
C TRP A 66 -21.56 -0.53 7.15
N ASN A 67 -21.66 -0.99 8.39
CA ASN A 67 -22.78 -0.71 9.27
C ASN A 67 -22.33 -0.58 10.74
N PHE A 68 -23.20 -0.05 11.58
CA PHE A 68 -22.85 0.27 12.97
C PHE A 68 -22.56 -0.98 13.82
N SER A 69 -23.21 -2.11 13.54
CA SER A 69 -22.97 -3.37 14.27
C SER A 69 -21.57 -3.92 14.09
N GLU A 70 -20.96 -3.73 12.91
CA GLU A 70 -19.60 -4.19 12.60
C GLU A 70 -18.51 -3.46 13.40
N ILE A 71 -18.83 -2.34 14.08
CA ILE A 71 -17.87 -1.64 14.96
C ILE A 71 -17.31 -2.59 16.03
N ALA A 72 -18.13 -3.53 16.51
CA ALA A 72 -17.71 -4.51 17.51
C ALA A 72 -16.71 -5.55 16.98
N GLU A 73 -16.57 -5.68 15.67
CA GLU A 73 -15.68 -6.64 15.00
C GLU A 73 -14.28 -6.05 14.74
N LEU A 74 -14.10 -4.74 14.93
CA LEU A 74 -12.82 -4.06 14.74
C LEU A 74 -11.77 -4.54 15.75
N ASP A 75 -10.75 -5.25 15.26
CA ASP A 75 -9.66 -5.78 16.08
C ASP A 75 -8.35 -5.03 15.86
N THR A 76 -8.11 -4.02 16.70
CA THR A 76 -6.83 -3.27 16.68
C THR A 76 -5.62 -4.14 17.03
N ALA A 77 -5.79 -5.22 17.79
CA ALA A 77 -4.69 -6.13 18.11
C ALA A 77 -4.30 -6.98 16.89
N LYS A 78 -5.27 -7.34 16.02
CA LYS A 78 -4.97 -7.97 14.72
C LYS A 78 -4.16 -7.04 13.83
N LEU A 79 -4.55 -5.76 13.73
CA LEU A 79 -3.79 -4.76 13.00
C LEU A 79 -2.38 -4.56 13.59
N ASP A 80 -2.24 -4.50 14.93
CA ASP A 80 -0.95 -4.37 15.60
C ASP A 80 -0.02 -5.56 15.28
N ARG A 81 -0.55 -6.79 15.23
CA ARG A 81 0.23 -7.98 14.85
C ARG A 81 0.66 -7.94 13.38
N ASP A 82 -0.26 -7.60 12.48
CA ASP A 82 -0.02 -7.50 11.03
C ASP A 82 1.06 -6.45 10.72
N TYR A 83 0.94 -5.25 11.31
CA TYR A 83 1.94 -4.20 11.16
C TYR A 83 3.33 -4.65 11.64
N ASN A 84 3.42 -5.24 12.82
CA ASN A 84 4.71 -5.70 13.35
C ASN A 84 5.33 -6.80 12.48
N ALA A 85 4.51 -7.72 11.95
CA ALA A 85 4.99 -8.78 11.04
C ALA A 85 5.54 -8.20 9.74
N VAL A 86 4.76 -7.37 9.04
CA VAL A 86 5.15 -6.78 7.75
C VAL A 86 6.34 -5.82 7.92
N LYS A 87 6.35 -5.00 8.97
CA LYS A 87 7.48 -4.11 9.29
C LYS A 87 8.75 -4.91 9.53
N SER A 88 8.70 -5.93 10.39
CA SER A 88 9.86 -6.78 10.68
C SER A 88 10.34 -7.51 9.43
N GLU A 89 9.43 -7.97 8.58
CA GLU A 89 9.78 -8.59 7.31
C GLU A 89 10.52 -7.61 6.39
N LEU A 90 9.98 -6.41 6.17
CA LEU A 90 10.62 -5.37 5.36
C LEU A 90 12.00 -4.97 5.89
N GLU A 91 12.14 -4.77 7.20
CA GLU A 91 13.40 -4.37 7.84
C GLU A 91 14.51 -5.42 7.63
N ASN A 92 14.13 -6.70 7.65
CA ASN A 92 15.07 -7.83 7.57
C ASN A 92 15.19 -8.44 6.17
N LEU A 93 14.42 -7.97 5.19
CA LEU A 93 14.42 -8.52 3.84
C LEU A 93 15.77 -8.25 3.15
N ASP A 94 16.49 -9.32 2.80
CA ASP A 94 17.76 -9.21 2.08
C ASP A 94 17.49 -8.93 0.60
N ILE A 95 17.44 -7.64 0.26
CA ILE A 95 17.21 -7.12 -1.10
C ILE A 95 18.53 -6.73 -1.78
N ILE A 96 18.45 -6.32 -3.04
CA ILE A 96 19.59 -5.79 -3.77
C ILE A 96 20.04 -4.48 -3.14
N ASP A 97 21.33 -4.42 -2.78
CA ASP A 97 21.89 -3.31 -2.03
C ASP A 97 22.34 -2.18 -2.96
N THR A 98 21.36 -1.44 -3.48
CA THR A 98 21.59 -0.23 -4.27
C THR A 98 20.76 0.92 -3.71
N PRO A 99 21.18 2.19 -3.89
CA PRO A 99 20.40 3.33 -3.41
C PRO A 99 18.93 3.32 -3.86
N TYR A 100 18.63 2.79 -5.05
CA TYR A 100 17.27 2.73 -5.58
C TYR A 100 16.37 1.77 -4.78
N TRP A 101 16.83 0.54 -4.54
CA TRP A 101 16.06 -0.47 -3.82
C TRP A 101 15.97 -0.15 -2.31
N GLN A 102 16.94 0.60 -1.79
CA GLN A 102 17.03 0.90 -0.36
C GLN A 102 16.06 1.97 0.17
N GLY A 103 16.01 3.21 -0.30
CA GLY A 103 15.23 3.58 -1.46
C GLY A 103 13.76 3.16 -1.35
N ALA A 104 13.37 2.24 -2.22
CA ALA A 104 12.03 1.63 -2.28
C ALA A 104 11.59 1.01 -0.94
N ARG A 105 12.49 0.28 -0.27
CA ARG A 105 12.21 -0.30 1.05
C ARG A 105 11.88 0.76 2.10
N ALA A 106 12.65 1.84 2.17
CA ALA A 106 12.40 2.94 3.11
C ALA A 106 11.06 3.63 2.84
N ALA A 107 10.70 3.83 1.56
CA ALA A 107 9.41 4.39 1.19
C ALA A 107 8.26 3.45 1.60
N ARG A 108 8.38 2.13 1.35
CA ARG A 108 7.37 1.15 1.78
C ARG A 108 7.21 1.10 3.30
N LEU A 109 8.32 1.13 4.06
CA LEU A 109 8.29 1.18 5.52
C LEU A 109 7.53 2.41 6.04
N LYS A 110 7.78 3.58 5.43
CA LYS A 110 7.09 4.82 5.76
C LYS A 110 5.59 4.73 5.45
N GLU A 111 5.24 4.22 4.28
CA GLU A 111 3.85 4.04 3.84
C GLU A 111 3.07 3.14 4.82
N ILE A 112 3.58 1.94 5.13
CA ILE A 112 2.88 1.02 6.05
C ILE A 112 2.74 1.61 7.45
N GLU A 113 3.68 2.44 7.91
CA GLU A 113 3.60 3.13 9.20
C GLU A 113 2.50 4.19 9.19
N GLN A 114 2.38 4.97 8.11
CA GLN A 114 1.33 5.96 7.95
C GLN A 114 -0.05 5.30 7.89
N VAL A 115 -0.20 4.25 7.07
CA VAL A 115 -1.43 3.45 6.96
C VAL A 115 -1.80 2.86 8.32
N TYR A 116 -0.85 2.23 9.01
CA TYR A 116 -1.07 1.65 10.34
C TYR A 116 -1.58 2.68 11.35
N ARG A 117 -0.91 3.84 11.43
CA ARG A 117 -1.28 4.90 12.37
C ARG A 117 -2.68 5.44 12.10
N LEU A 118 -3.02 5.68 10.83
CA LEU A 118 -4.35 6.14 10.45
C LEU A 118 -5.42 5.08 10.73
N ALA A 119 -5.18 3.82 10.32
CA ALA A 119 -6.08 2.70 10.52
C ALA A 119 -6.39 2.48 11.99
N ARG A 120 -5.36 2.35 12.81
CA ARG A 120 -5.51 2.09 14.24
C ARG A 120 -6.25 3.21 14.96
N LEU A 121 -5.96 4.45 14.61
CA LEU A 121 -6.64 5.61 15.18
C LEU A 121 -8.12 5.68 14.73
N THR A 122 -8.39 5.40 13.46
CA THR A 122 -9.76 5.36 12.90
C THR A 122 -10.60 4.26 13.56
N MET A 123 -10.04 3.06 13.74
CA MET A 123 -10.72 1.96 14.44
C MET A 123 -11.13 2.35 15.87
N ARG A 124 -10.21 2.99 16.61
CA ARG A 124 -10.48 3.47 17.98
C ARG A 124 -11.52 4.60 18.00
N ALA A 125 -11.55 5.45 16.99
CA ALA A 125 -12.41 6.62 16.93
C ALA A 125 -13.90 6.29 16.84
N TYR A 126 -14.29 5.11 16.34
CA TYR A 126 -15.70 4.70 16.34
C TYR A 126 -16.31 4.64 17.76
N THR A 127 -15.51 4.29 18.77
CA THR A 127 -15.97 4.22 20.18
C THR A 127 -15.42 5.35 21.04
N LYS A 128 -14.32 5.99 20.64
CA LYS A 128 -13.71 7.13 21.34
C LYS A 128 -13.31 8.23 20.33
N PRO A 129 -14.26 9.03 19.82
CA PRO A 129 -14.02 9.92 18.67
C PRO A 129 -12.98 11.02 18.94
N ASP A 130 -12.77 11.45 20.19
CA ASP A 130 -11.77 12.47 20.53
C ASP A 130 -10.34 12.12 20.08
N VAL A 131 -10.02 10.83 19.92
CA VAL A 131 -8.70 10.38 19.45
C VAL A 131 -8.39 10.86 18.03
N LEU A 132 -9.40 11.25 17.24
CA LEU A 132 -9.20 11.81 15.90
C LEU A 132 -8.33 13.07 15.91
N ARG A 133 -8.35 13.85 17.01
CA ARG A 133 -7.49 15.03 17.16
C ARG A 133 -6.01 14.70 17.27
N GLU A 134 -5.70 13.49 17.75
CA GLU A 134 -4.33 13.00 17.96
C GLU A 134 -3.62 12.68 16.64
N TYR A 135 -4.34 12.58 15.52
CA TYR A 135 -3.72 12.27 14.23
C TYR A 135 -2.76 13.40 13.83
N PRO A 136 -1.46 13.11 13.62
CA PRO A 136 -0.46 14.16 13.42
C PRO A 136 -0.58 14.87 12.06
N ALA A 137 -1.22 14.24 11.07
CA ALA A 137 -1.39 14.77 9.72
C ALA A 137 -2.83 15.24 9.45
N ALA A 138 -3.11 15.59 8.18
CA ALA A 138 -4.47 15.84 7.68
C ALA A 138 -5.27 16.94 8.44
N ALA A 139 -4.66 18.10 8.67
CA ALA A 139 -5.29 19.20 9.42
C ALA A 139 -6.64 19.66 8.85
N ALA A 140 -6.75 19.70 7.51
CA ALA A 140 -8.01 20.00 6.83
C ALA A 140 -9.08 18.94 7.09
N CYS A 141 -8.72 17.65 7.05
CA CYS A 141 -9.63 16.53 7.34
C CYS A 141 -10.09 16.52 8.80
N LYS A 142 -9.23 16.90 9.74
CA LYS A 142 -9.61 17.07 11.15
C LYS A 142 -10.71 18.12 11.31
N THR A 143 -10.51 19.28 10.69
CA THR A 143 -11.51 20.36 10.73
C THR A 143 -12.82 19.96 10.05
N LYS A 144 -12.72 19.31 8.88
CA LYS A 144 -13.88 18.97 8.04
C LYS A 144 -14.70 17.80 8.56
N PHE A 145 -14.06 16.80 9.17
CA PHE A 145 -14.71 15.53 9.54
C PHE A 145 -14.53 15.16 11.01
N ALA A 146 -13.32 15.25 11.57
CA ALA A 146 -13.09 14.84 12.96
C ALA A 146 -13.90 15.68 13.96
N GLU A 147 -13.86 17.01 13.86
CA GLU A 147 -14.58 17.88 14.79
C GLU A 147 -16.12 17.67 14.74
N PRO A 148 -16.76 17.54 13.57
CA PRO A 148 -18.17 17.13 13.49
C PRO A 148 -18.46 15.74 14.08
N ILE A 149 -17.60 14.75 13.83
CA ILE A 149 -17.73 13.39 14.40
C ILE A 149 -17.69 13.44 15.93
N ILE A 150 -16.71 14.16 16.48
CA ILE A 150 -16.55 14.33 17.94
C ILE A 150 -17.75 15.03 18.55
N ALA A 151 -18.24 16.09 17.91
CA ALA A 151 -19.37 16.84 18.43
C ALA A 151 -20.70 16.07 18.35
N GLY A 152 -20.84 15.14 17.39
CA GLY A 152 -22.06 14.38 17.19
C GLY A 152 -23.25 15.25 16.76
N GLY A 153 -24.46 14.72 16.97
CA GLY A 153 -25.73 15.43 16.76
C GLY A 153 -25.84 16.11 15.38
N ASP A 154 -26.31 17.36 15.37
CA ASP A 154 -26.54 18.11 14.14
C ASP A 154 -25.26 18.41 13.35
N LYS A 155 -24.11 18.53 14.03
CA LYS A 155 -22.82 18.75 13.36
C LYS A 155 -22.41 17.50 12.57
N LEU A 156 -22.55 16.32 13.17
CA LEU A 156 -22.32 15.05 12.47
C LEU A 156 -23.28 14.88 11.29
N LEU A 157 -24.58 15.18 11.48
CA LEU A 157 -25.55 15.12 10.40
C LEU A 157 -25.24 16.09 9.25
N ALA A 158 -24.73 17.29 9.56
CA ALA A 158 -24.29 18.24 8.55
C ALA A 158 -23.05 17.74 7.78
N ALA A 159 -22.07 17.16 8.47
CA ALA A 159 -20.92 16.53 7.82
C ALA A 159 -21.34 15.36 6.92
N TRP A 160 -22.25 14.50 7.38
CA TRP A 160 -22.77 13.40 6.57
C TRP A 160 -23.49 13.87 5.30
N ARG A 161 -24.28 14.95 5.36
CA ARG A 161 -24.87 15.56 4.15
C ARG A 161 -23.79 15.96 3.14
N ALA A 162 -22.70 16.56 3.59
CA ALA A 162 -21.60 16.95 2.71
C ALA A 162 -20.89 15.73 2.11
N VAL A 163 -20.70 14.66 2.89
CA VAL A 163 -20.16 13.38 2.40
C VAL A 163 -21.07 12.78 1.33
N ASN A 164 -22.38 12.72 1.56
CA ASN A 164 -23.35 12.21 0.59
C ASN A 164 -23.33 12.99 -0.73
N LEU A 165 -23.24 14.33 -0.68
CA LEU A 165 -23.14 15.16 -1.88
C LEU A 165 -21.84 14.90 -2.65
N ASP A 166 -20.71 14.78 -1.95
CA ASP A 166 -19.42 14.44 -2.58
C ASP A 166 -19.46 13.03 -3.22
N SER A 167 -20.00 12.03 -2.51
CA SER A 167 -20.17 10.67 -3.02
C SER A 167 -21.05 10.64 -4.27
N GLN A 168 -22.16 11.40 -4.30
CA GLN A 168 -23.01 11.51 -5.49
C GLN A 168 -22.27 12.09 -6.69
N SER A 169 -21.41 13.09 -6.49
CA SER A 169 -20.67 13.71 -7.60
C SER A 169 -19.69 12.77 -8.31
N LYS A 170 -19.34 11.65 -7.67
CA LYS A 170 -18.34 10.67 -8.14
C LYS A 170 -18.94 9.29 -8.45
N ASN A 171 -20.24 9.09 -8.20
CA ASN A 171 -20.89 7.78 -8.38
C ASN A 171 -21.57 7.69 -9.75
N SER A 172 -21.60 6.49 -10.33
CA SER A 172 -22.32 6.22 -11.58
C SER A 172 -23.85 6.18 -11.42
N ASP A 173 -24.35 6.05 -10.19
CA ASP A 173 -25.79 6.13 -9.85
C ASP A 173 -26.01 7.05 -8.63
N PRO A 174 -25.94 8.39 -8.81
CA PRO A 174 -26.15 9.34 -7.73
C PRO A 174 -27.58 9.30 -7.16
N ALA A 175 -28.57 8.98 -8.00
CA ALA A 175 -29.97 8.93 -7.57
C ALA A 175 -30.23 7.83 -6.54
N ARG A 176 -29.57 6.66 -6.69
CA ARG A 176 -29.62 5.60 -5.68
C ARG A 176 -29.02 6.03 -4.36
N LEU A 177 -27.88 6.74 -4.38
CA LEU A 177 -27.26 7.24 -3.15
C LEU A 177 -28.16 8.25 -2.43
N GLN A 178 -28.78 9.18 -3.17
CA GLN A 178 -29.72 10.15 -2.61
C GLN A 178 -30.93 9.47 -1.94
N ARG A 179 -31.54 8.47 -2.60
CA ARG A 179 -32.68 7.73 -2.03
C ARG A 179 -32.29 7.04 -0.72
N ARG A 180 -31.15 6.33 -0.71
CA ARG A 180 -30.63 5.66 0.49
C ARG A 180 -30.37 6.66 1.62
N PHE A 181 -29.71 7.77 1.31
CA PHE A 181 -29.47 8.84 2.27
C PHE A 181 -30.78 9.38 2.87
N ASP A 182 -31.78 9.68 2.04
CA ASP A 182 -33.05 10.24 2.52
C ASP A 182 -33.83 9.26 3.41
N GLU A 183 -33.75 7.96 3.13
CA GLU A 183 -34.32 6.89 3.95
C GLU A 183 -33.61 6.78 5.30
N GLU A 184 -32.28 6.68 5.29
CA GLU A 184 -31.46 6.56 6.50
C GLU A 184 -31.54 7.83 7.37
N MET A 185 -31.62 9.02 6.77
CA MET A 185 -31.75 10.30 7.46
C MET A 185 -33.09 10.46 8.22
N ARG A 186 -34.15 9.80 7.73
CA ARG A 186 -35.46 9.75 8.41
C ARG A 186 -35.53 8.68 9.51
N SER A 187 -34.57 7.77 9.55
CA SER A 187 -34.52 6.70 10.55
C SER A 187 -34.26 7.22 11.96
N PRO A 188 -34.80 6.59 13.02
CA PRO A 188 -34.35 6.84 14.39
C PRO A 188 -32.86 6.53 14.60
N LYS A 189 -32.25 5.72 13.72
CA LYS A 189 -30.82 5.36 13.74
C LYS A 189 -29.93 6.29 12.92
N ARG A 190 -30.44 7.43 12.45
CA ARG A 190 -29.68 8.36 11.56
C ARG A 190 -28.29 8.75 12.07
N LEU A 191 -28.06 8.82 13.38
CA LEU A 191 -26.74 9.13 13.93
C LEU A 191 -25.76 7.96 13.80
N GLU A 192 -26.24 6.72 13.85
CA GLU A 192 -25.42 5.53 13.59
C GLU A 192 -24.97 5.52 12.13
N PHE A 193 -25.90 5.75 11.19
CA PHE A 193 -25.59 5.88 9.76
C PHE A 193 -24.62 7.03 9.49
N ALA A 194 -24.88 8.20 10.08
CA ALA A 194 -24.02 9.36 9.92
C ALA A 194 -22.60 9.11 10.43
N LEU A 195 -22.44 8.42 11.57
CA LEU A 195 -21.12 8.05 12.09
C LEU A 195 -20.38 7.15 11.10
N VAL A 196 -21.03 6.07 10.65
CA VAL A 196 -20.44 5.10 9.72
C VAL A 196 -20.01 5.79 8.43
N GLU A 197 -20.94 6.48 7.76
CA GLU A 197 -20.69 7.11 6.47
C GLU A 197 -19.65 8.25 6.57
N THR A 198 -19.70 9.05 7.64
CA THR A 198 -18.72 10.14 7.83
C THR A 198 -17.33 9.62 8.19
N MET A 199 -17.23 8.54 8.96
CA MET A 199 -15.96 7.88 9.25
C MET A 199 -15.37 7.21 8.00
N SER A 200 -16.19 6.43 7.27
CA SER A 200 -15.76 5.61 6.14
C SER A 200 -15.48 6.41 4.87
N PHE A 201 -16.35 7.35 4.50
CA PHE A 201 -16.23 8.07 3.24
C PHE A 201 -15.79 9.53 3.39
N GLY A 202 -15.93 10.10 4.59
CA GLY A 202 -15.41 11.42 4.93
C GLY A 202 -13.99 11.36 5.46
N TRP A 203 -13.85 11.04 6.75
CA TRP A 203 -12.57 11.02 7.46
C TRP A 203 -11.54 10.12 6.80
N TRP A 204 -11.85 8.84 6.60
CA TRP A 204 -10.88 7.86 6.08
C TRP A 204 -10.38 8.26 4.70
N ASN A 205 -11.28 8.51 3.73
CA ASN A 205 -10.88 8.92 2.38
C ASN A 205 -10.04 10.21 2.37
N CYS A 206 -10.42 11.21 3.19
CA CYS A 206 -9.68 12.46 3.27
C CYS A 206 -8.28 12.26 3.86
N ALA A 207 -8.18 11.60 5.02
CA ALA A 207 -6.91 11.43 5.72
C ALA A 207 -5.99 10.42 5.02
N ASN A 208 -6.56 9.42 4.33
CA ASN A 208 -5.81 8.44 3.55
C ASN A 208 -5.18 9.08 2.30
N ALA A 209 -5.81 10.10 1.71
CA ALA A 209 -5.23 10.84 0.59
C ALA A 209 -3.95 11.62 0.95
N GLU A 210 -3.68 11.80 2.25
CA GLU A 210 -2.48 12.46 2.78
C GLU A 210 -1.34 11.47 3.06
N ILE A 211 -1.53 10.18 2.80
CA ILE A 211 -0.48 9.17 2.92
C ILE A 211 0.50 9.33 1.75
N GLU A 212 1.79 9.25 2.06
CA GLU A 212 2.86 9.36 1.08
C GLU A 212 3.12 7.99 0.45
N TYR A 213 2.33 7.66 -0.56
CA TYR A 213 2.50 6.45 -1.37
C TYR A 213 3.75 6.54 -2.25
N ASP A 214 4.48 5.42 -2.39
CA ASP A 214 5.63 5.39 -3.29
C ASP A 214 5.18 5.33 -4.75
N GLU A 215 5.16 6.48 -5.43
CA GLU A 215 4.72 6.61 -6.82
C GLU A 215 5.42 5.64 -7.79
N ARG A 216 6.66 5.21 -7.48
CA ARG A 216 7.43 4.22 -8.27
C ARG A 216 6.70 2.89 -8.45
N SER A 217 5.84 2.54 -7.50
CA SER A 217 4.99 1.34 -7.55
C SER A 217 3.89 1.43 -8.59
N SER A 218 3.42 2.65 -8.90
CA SER A 218 2.25 2.89 -9.75
C SER A 218 2.60 3.34 -11.18
N ASN A 219 3.81 3.86 -11.39
CA ASN A 219 4.23 4.44 -12.67
C ASN A 219 5.16 3.52 -13.50
N GLY A 220 5.34 2.27 -13.06
CA GLY A 220 6.18 1.27 -13.72
C GLY A 220 7.69 1.41 -13.49
N GLU A 221 8.15 2.37 -12.68
CA GLU A 221 9.59 2.58 -12.42
C GLU A 221 10.22 1.39 -11.68
N TYR A 222 9.53 0.75 -10.73
CA TYR A 222 10.03 -0.49 -10.11
C TYR A 222 10.34 -1.57 -11.14
N PHE A 223 9.44 -1.79 -12.09
CA PHE A 223 9.62 -2.80 -13.12
C PHE A 223 10.80 -2.45 -14.05
N LYS A 224 10.91 -1.18 -14.48
CA LYS A 224 12.05 -0.71 -15.30
C LYS A 224 13.38 -0.90 -14.60
N GLU A 225 13.49 -0.52 -13.34
CA GLU A 225 14.72 -0.68 -12.55
C GLU A 225 15.04 -2.14 -12.26
N PHE A 226 14.02 -2.99 -12.05
CA PHE A 226 14.20 -4.42 -11.88
C PHE A 226 14.77 -5.08 -13.14
N ARG A 227 14.30 -4.70 -14.34
CA ARG A 227 14.84 -5.19 -15.60
C ARG A 227 16.33 -4.88 -15.80
N LYS A 228 16.84 -3.76 -15.27
CA LYS A 228 18.26 -3.38 -15.36
C LYS A 228 19.21 -4.32 -14.61
N LEU A 229 18.68 -5.16 -13.72
CA LEU A 229 19.45 -6.16 -12.99
C LEU A 229 19.87 -7.35 -13.88
N PHE A 230 19.24 -7.48 -15.05
CA PHE A 230 19.44 -8.57 -15.99
C PHE A 230 20.19 -8.10 -17.25
N THR A 231 21.05 -8.95 -17.79
CA THR A 231 21.75 -8.68 -19.06
C THR A 231 20.84 -8.92 -20.27
N ARG A 232 19.80 -9.74 -20.11
CA ARG A 232 18.78 -10.04 -21.12
C ARG A 232 17.49 -10.42 -20.44
N VAL A 233 16.36 -9.92 -20.95
CA VAL A 233 15.01 -10.28 -20.49
C VAL A 233 14.19 -10.73 -21.69
N THR A 234 13.47 -11.84 -21.55
CA THR A 234 12.40 -12.25 -22.48
C THR A 234 11.07 -12.21 -21.74
N GLU A 235 9.99 -11.93 -22.46
CA GLU A 235 8.64 -11.84 -21.92
C GLU A 235 7.68 -12.67 -22.78
N GLU A 236 6.72 -13.31 -22.12
CA GLU A 236 5.62 -14.05 -22.71
C GLU A 236 4.36 -13.60 -21.97
N CYS A 237 3.40 -13.03 -22.70
CA CYS A 237 2.19 -12.45 -22.14
C CYS A 237 0.97 -13.21 -22.66
N ASP A 238 -0.04 -13.36 -21.81
CA ASP A 238 -1.33 -13.88 -22.22
C ASP A 238 -1.95 -12.90 -23.24
N GLU A 239 -2.40 -13.42 -24.39
CA GLU A 239 -3.14 -12.61 -25.36
C GLU A 239 -4.55 -12.28 -24.79
N PRO A 240 -5.03 -11.03 -24.94
CA PRO A 240 -6.32 -10.59 -24.39
C PRO A 240 -7.54 -11.24 -25.06
#